data_AF-F0BG58-F1
#
_entry.id   AF-F0BG58-F1
#
_cell.length_a   1.000
_cell.length_b   1.000
_cell.length_c   1.000
_cell.angle_alpha   90.00
_cell.angle_beta   90.00
_cell.angle_gamma   90.00
#
_symmetry.space_group_name_H-M   'P 1'
#
loop_
_entity.id
_entity.type
_entity.pdbx_description
1 polymer ?
#
loop_
_entity_poly.entity_id
_entity_poly.type
_entity_poly.pdbx_seq_one_letter_code
_entity_poly.pdbx_strand_id
1 'polypeptide(L)'
;MPSPSLPQANPPCSTNSGGQHGSNTGNGNTGGNGGNGSNPSGAGTGNGASPTTSGHSTTPTPTNGTPGPNGEQAPLPPGKVVTAPAGVQNKPIVVHKGEVFDGKNQTYIGGPCMGRGDQDEHQQPLFIVEDGGSLCNVHMKGGGDGVHFIGNGKMVNCVNEDVSEDAVTIDGQGNREHDAGIAGCSPEVSGRPKVEIINCTFKNAADKVVQDNGAADVVMSGDTVIGASKVFRTNGGHGDIDSHLQVENCEFSRVKEAVFRTDAPGATVTLANLKTDAPEEVIAPDASQATGASRIGHKAYSG
;
A
#
# COMPACT_ATOMS: atom_id res chain seq x y z
N MET A 1 -11.63 -52.46 -8.04
CA MET A 1 -10.72 -51.30 -8.01
C MET A 1 -11.56 -50.06 -8.28
N PRO A 2 -11.77 -49.15 -7.33
CA PRO A 2 -12.43 -47.88 -7.64
C PRO A 2 -11.46 -47.00 -8.44
N SER A 3 -11.95 -46.38 -9.51
CA SER A 3 -11.17 -45.47 -10.34
C SER A 3 -10.66 -44.27 -9.52
N PRO A 4 -9.44 -43.78 -9.76
CA PRO A 4 -8.95 -42.59 -9.08
C PRO A 4 -9.83 -41.39 -9.46
N SER A 5 -10.35 -40.69 -8.45
CA SER A 5 -11.08 -39.44 -8.62
C SER A 5 -10.17 -38.42 -9.30
N LEU A 6 -10.59 -37.93 -10.47
CA LEU A 6 -9.96 -36.77 -11.10
C LEU A 6 -9.96 -35.59 -10.12
N PRO A 7 -8.86 -34.81 -10.06
CA PRO A 7 -8.86 -33.59 -9.25
C PRO A 7 -9.98 -32.68 -9.70
N GLN A 8 -10.72 -32.16 -8.73
CA GLN A 8 -11.82 -31.22 -8.95
C GLN A 8 -11.26 -30.01 -9.71
N ALA A 9 -11.80 -29.74 -10.90
CA ALA A 9 -11.40 -28.59 -11.69
C ALA A 9 -11.61 -27.31 -10.85
N ASN A 10 -10.60 -26.43 -10.83
CA ASN A 10 -10.73 -25.13 -10.19
C ASN A 10 -11.96 -24.40 -10.75
N PRO A 11 -12.75 -23.71 -9.91
CA PRO A 11 -13.86 -22.91 -10.40
C PRO A 11 -13.37 -21.93 -11.49
N PRO A 12 -14.16 -21.68 -12.54
CA PRO A 12 -13.79 -20.71 -13.56
C PRO A 12 -13.65 -19.32 -12.92
N CYS A 13 -12.59 -18.60 -13.31
CA CYS A 13 -12.34 -17.24 -12.86
C CYS A 13 -13.50 -16.33 -13.28
N SER A 14 -14.12 -15.66 -12.30
CA SER A 14 -15.28 -14.77 -12.51
C SER A 14 -14.84 -13.32 -12.33
N THR A 15 -15.13 -12.48 -13.32
CA THR A 15 -14.83 -11.04 -13.34
C THR A 15 -15.94 -10.17 -12.72
N ASN A 16 -16.99 -10.75 -12.14
CA ASN A 16 -18.15 -9.98 -11.64
C ASN A 16 -17.97 -9.39 -10.23
N SER A 17 -18.37 -8.12 -10.10
CA SER A 17 -18.25 -7.17 -8.98
C SER A 17 -19.08 -7.47 -7.71
N GLY A 18 -19.38 -8.74 -7.44
CA GLY A 18 -20.22 -9.14 -6.29
C GLY A 18 -19.55 -8.84 -4.94
N GLY A 19 -20.19 -7.97 -4.14
CA GLY A 19 -19.73 -7.44 -2.85
C GLY A 19 -19.14 -8.49 -1.91
N GLN A 20 -17.88 -8.27 -1.51
CA GLN A 20 -17.08 -9.17 -0.68
C GLN A 20 -17.18 -8.89 0.83
N HIS A 21 -17.91 -7.84 1.22
CA HIS A 21 -17.90 -7.35 2.60
C HIS A 21 -19.00 -7.99 3.44
N GLY A 22 -18.61 -8.75 4.47
CA GLY A 22 -19.50 -9.19 5.53
C GLY A 22 -19.69 -8.07 6.55
N SER A 23 -20.87 -7.45 6.59
CA SER A 23 -21.24 -6.53 7.67
C SER A 23 -21.58 -7.32 8.93
N ASN A 24 -20.66 -7.40 9.89
CA ASN A 24 -20.99 -7.98 11.18
C ASN A 24 -21.73 -6.95 12.03
N THR A 25 -23.06 -6.88 11.89
CA THR A 25 -23.94 -6.14 12.82
C THR A 25 -24.05 -6.94 14.11
N GLY A 26 -23.22 -6.59 15.10
CA GLY A 26 -23.33 -7.07 16.46
C GLY A 26 -24.59 -6.51 17.13
N ASN A 27 -25.56 -7.38 17.36
CA ASN A 27 -26.84 -7.12 18.00
C ASN A 27 -26.63 -6.84 19.51
N GLY A 28 -26.74 -5.57 19.92
CA GLY A 28 -26.71 -5.14 21.32
C GLY A 28 -28.07 -4.62 21.76
N ASN A 29 -28.88 -5.51 22.33
CA ASN A 29 -30.18 -5.20 22.94
C ASN A 29 -29.97 -4.66 24.36
N THR A 30 -30.25 -3.38 24.60
CA THR A 30 -30.73 -2.86 25.90
C THR A 30 -31.53 -1.58 25.66
N GLY A 31 -32.79 -1.60 26.05
CA GLY A 31 -33.76 -0.55 25.75
C GLY A 31 -33.80 0.61 26.74
N GLY A 32 -34.57 1.62 26.34
CA GLY A 32 -35.59 2.23 27.21
C GLY A 32 -35.24 3.55 27.91
N ASN A 33 -36.01 4.58 27.54
CA ASN A 33 -36.26 5.89 28.19
C ASN A 33 -35.09 6.90 28.20
N GLY A 34 -35.23 8.16 27.76
CA GLY A 34 -36.41 9.04 27.74
C GLY A 34 -36.23 10.12 28.81
N GLY A 35 -36.02 11.39 28.42
CA GLY A 35 -35.97 12.49 29.40
C GLY A 35 -35.23 13.75 28.95
N ASN A 36 -36.02 14.75 28.59
CA ASN A 36 -35.67 16.14 28.29
C ASN A 36 -35.22 16.92 29.55
N GLY A 37 -34.40 17.97 29.39
CA GLY A 37 -34.39 19.11 30.34
C GLY A 37 -33.05 19.67 30.82
N SER A 38 -32.71 20.86 30.28
CA SER A 38 -32.28 22.08 30.98
C SER A 38 -31.03 22.12 31.90
N ASN A 39 -30.08 22.95 31.47
CA ASN A 39 -29.10 23.71 32.27
C ASN A 39 -29.83 24.71 33.21
N PRO A 40 -29.30 25.13 34.38
CA PRO A 40 -28.28 26.19 34.42
C PRO A 40 -27.23 26.15 35.58
N SER A 41 -26.08 26.77 35.27
CA SER A 41 -25.20 27.63 36.12
C SER A 41 -24.72 27.17 37.51
N GLY A 42 -23.39 27.15 37.67
CA GLY A 42 -22.70 27.24 38.96
C GLY A 42 -21.26 27.72 38.79
N ALA A 43 -20.99 28.94 39.23
CA ALA A 43 -19.68 29.59 39.20
C ALA A 43 -18.71 28.97 40.22
N GLY A 44 -17.42 28.91 39.86
CA GLY A 44 -16.33 28.54 40.76
C GLY A 44 -14.99 29.03 40.23
N THR A 45 -14.50 30.13 40.82
CA THR A 45 -13.19 30.75 40.60
C THR A 45 -12.06 29.91 41.20
N GLY A 46 -10.96 29.72 40.47
CA GLY A 46 -9.73 29.15 41.00
C GLY A 46 -8.54 29.35 40.05
N ASN A 47 -7.66 30.30 40.39
CA ASN A 47 -6.37 30.53 39.75
C ASN A 47 -5.42 29.34 40.01
N GLY A 48 -4.58 28.99 39.03
CA GLY A 48 -3.40 28.17 39.30
C GLY A 48 -2.76 27.50 38.08
N ALA A 49 -1.71 28.16 37.57
CA ALA A 49 -0.52 27.58 36.94
C ALA A 49 -0.67 26.61 35.74
N SER A 50 -0.30 27.15 34.58
CA SER A 50 0.18 26.40 33.41
C SER A 50 1.45 25.60 33.76
N PRO A 51 1.58 24.38 33.21
CA PRO A 51 2.86 24.01 32.62
C PRO A 51 2.66 23.49 31.19
N THR A 52 3.38 24.14 30.27
CA THR A 52 3.71 23.65 28.93
C THR A 52 4.36 22.27 29.03
N THR A 53 3.75 21.25 28.44
CA THR A 53 4.44 20.01 28.10
C THR A 53 4.16 19.68 26.64
N SER A 54 5.22 19.84 25.85
CA SER A 54 5.32 19.50 24.44
C SER A 54 5.06 18.00 24.28
N GLY A 55 3.95 17.63 23.64
CA GLY A 55 3.68 16.25 23.24
C GLY A 55 4.69 15.81 22.18
N HIS A 56 5.79 15.21 22.61
CA HIS A 56 6.61 14.37 21.75
C HIS A 56 5.82 13.10 21.46
N SER A 57 5.35 12.98 20.22
CA SER A 57 4.89 11.72 19.66
C SER A 57 6.07 10.74 19.69
N THR A 58 5.99 9.72 20.53
CA THR A 58 7.03 8.69 20.59
C THR A 58 6.88 7.79 19.38
N THR A 59 7.68 8.03 18.35
CA THR A 59 7.91 7.10 17.24
C THR A 59 8.38 5.75 17.80
N PRO A 60 7.72 4.62 17.48
CA PRO A 60 8.19 3.32 17.90
C PRO A 60 9.52 2.99 17.20
N THR A 61 10.49 2.50 17.97
CA THR A 61 11.75 1.96 17.47
C THR A 61 11.48 0.74 16.58
N PRO A 62 12.14 0.60 15.41
CA PRO A 62 11.91 -0.54 14.53
C PRO A 62 12.41 -1.84 15.20
N THR A 63 11.50 -2.77 15.45
CA THR A 63 11.84 -4.14 15.85
C THR A 63 12.14 -4.94 14.60
N ASN A 64 13.35 -5.50 14.56
CA ASN A 64 13.92 -6.18 13.39
C ASN A 64 13.37 -7.61 13.24
N GLY A 65 12.05 -7.73 13.07
CA GLY A 65 11.35 -9.01 12.89
C GLY A 65 10.07 -8.81 12.10
N THR A 66 9.86 -9.65 11.08
CA THR A 66 8.59 -9.70 10.36
C THR A 66 7.47 -9.96 11.37
N PRO A 67 6.47 -9.06 11.53
CA PRO A 67 5.35 -9.31 12.43
C PRO A 67 4.69 -10.63 12.02
N GLY A 68 4.50 -11.57 12.94
CA GLY A 68 3.65 -12.73 12.66
C GLY A 68 2.17 -12.33 12.73
N PRO A 69 1.23 -13.27 12.51
CA PRO A 69 -0.20 -13.04 12.74
C PRO A 69 -0.54 -12.56 14.17
N ASN A 70 0.39 -12.74 15.13
CA ASN A 70 0.29 -12.30 16.53
C ASN A 70 1.14 -11.04 16.83
N GLY A 71 1.68 -10.35 15.83
CA GLY A 71 2.41 -9.10 16.00
C GLY A 71 1.50 -7.96 16.46
N GLU A 72 2.09 -6.91 17.03
CA GLU A 72 1.38 -5.68 17.36
C GLU A 72 0.79 -5.07 16.07
N GLN A 73 -0.51 -4.78 16.08
CA GLN A 73 -1.18 -4.15 14.95
C GLN A 73 -0.93 -2.65 14.97
N ALA A 74 -0.80 -2.05 13.79
CA ALA A 74 -0.77 -0.61 13.71
C ALA A 74 -2.16 -0.02 14.03
N PRO A 75 -2.21 1.18 14.65
CA PRO A 75 -3.44 1.94 14.76
C PRO A 75 -4.07 2.17 13.39
N LEU A 76 -5.39 1.99 13.31
CA LEU A 76 -6.13 2.23 12.07
C LEU A 76 -6.33 3.74 11.83
N PRO A 77 -6.19 4.22 10.59
CA PRO A 77 -6.60 5.58 10.24
C PRO A 77 -8.13 5.76 10.40
N PRO A 78 -8.63 7.00 10.51
CA PRO A 78 -10.07 7.25 10.53
C PRO A 78 -10.75 6.76 9.24
N GLY A 79 -11.87 6.06 9.38
CA GLY A 79 -12.68 5.61 8.25
C GLY A 79 -13.58 4.45 8.62
N LYS A 80 -14.41 4.00 7.67
CA LYS A 80 -15.23 2.81 7.86
C LYS A 80 -14.34 1.57 7.76
N VAL A 81 -14.19 0.84 8.86
CA VAL A 81 -13.39 -0.39 8.88
C VAL A 81 -14.13 -1.54 8.20
N VAL A 82 -13.47 -2.22 7.27
CA VAL A 82 -13.96 -3.39 6.55
C VAL A 82 -12.93 -4.53 6.59
N THR A 83 -13.38 -5.76 6.33
CA THR A 83 -12.54 -6.97 6.33
C THR A 83 -13.05 -7.95 5.27
N ALA A 84 -12.18 -8.80 4.74
CA ALA A 84 -12.55 -9.95 3.90
C ALA A 84 -12.01 -11.26 4.49
N PRO A 85 -12.54 -12.44 4.09
CA PRO A 85 -11.95 -13.71 4.47
C PRO A 85 -10.49 -13.82 3.97
N ALA A 86 -9.59 -14.14 4.89
CA ALA A 86 -8.19 -14.43 4.59
C ALA A 86 -8.04 -15.74 3.80
N GLY A 87 -6.84 -15.97 3.26
CA GLY A 87 -6.51 -17.13 2.44
C GLY A 87 -6.51 -16.81 0.94
N VAL A 88 -6.80 -17.82 0.12
CA VAL A 88 -6.69 -17.71 -1.35
C VAL A 88 -7.77 -16.80 -1.93
N GLN A 89 -7.33 -15.79 -2.67
CA GLN A 89 -8.18 -14.84 -3.39
C GLN A 89 -8.13 -15.17 -4.89
N ASN A 90 -9.29 -15.35 -5.50
CA ASN A 90 -9.43 -15.58 -6.94
C ASN A 90 -10.15 -14.43 -7.67
N LYS A 91 -10.30 -13.30 -6.98
CA LYS A 91 -10.74 -12.01 -7.49
C LYS A 91 -10.07 -10.90 -6.66
N PRO A 92 -9.83 -9.72 -7.22
CA PRO A 92 -9.30 -8.60 -6.44
C PRO A 92 -10.19 -8.30 -5.24
N ILE A 93 -9.59 -7.86 -4.13
CA ILE A 93 -10.31 -7.30 -2.99
C ILE A 93 -10.36 -5.79 -3.19
N VAL A 94 -11.57 -5.23 -3.25
CA VAL A 94 -11.76 -3.79 -3.41
C VAL A 94 -11.90 -3.12 -2.05
N VAL A 95 -11.03 -2.16 -1.77
CA VAL A 95 -11.14 -1.22 -0.65
C VAL A 95 -11.77 0.05 -1.19
N HIS A 96 -13.07 0.24 -0.93
CA HIS A 96 -13.80 1.34 -1.53
C HIS A 96 -13.39 2.70 -0.96
N LYS A 97 -13.81 3.76 -1.65
CA LYS A 97 -13.54 5.15 -1.30
C LYS A 97 -13.71 5.44 0.19
N GLY A 98 -12.61 5.81 0.85
CA GLY A 98 -12.56 6.16 2.28
C GLY A 98 -12.72 5.01 3.27
N GLU A 99 -12.76 3.75 2.80
CA GLU A 99 -12.76 2.58 3.67
C GLU A 99 -11.35 2.27 4.19
N VAL A 100 -11.30 1.63 5.36
CA VAL A 100 -10.08 1.10 5.96
C VAL A 100 -10.22 -0.41 5.99
N PHE A 101 -9.49 -1.09 5.11
CA PHE A 101 -9.38 -2.54 5.18
C PHE A 101 -8.41 -2.93 6.28
N ASP A 102 -8.91 -3.60 7.32
CA ASP A 102 -8.07 -4.13 8.40
C ASP A 102 -7.89 -5.65 8.22
N GLY A 103 -6.71 -6.05 7.76
CA GLY A 103 -6.35 -7.44 7.57
C GLY A 103 -6.12 -8.19 8.88
N LYS A 104 -6.00 -7.50 10.02
CA LYS A 104 -5.74 -8.11 11.33
C LYS A 104 -4.55 -9.07 11.38
N ASN A 105 -3.47 -8.71 10.67
CA ASN A 105 -2.28 -9.50 10.42
C ASN A 105 -2.57 -10.87 9.77
N GLN A 106 -3.72 -11.04 9.11
CA GLN A 106 -4.05 -12.25 8.37
C GLN A 106 -3.42 -12.24 6.97
N THR A 107 -3.22 -13.44 6.43
CA THR A 107 -2.58 -13.66 5.12
C THR A 107 -3.61 -13.78 4.00
N TYR A 108 -3.40 -13.01 2.93
CA TYR A 108 -4.16 -13.02 1.69
C TYR A 108 -3.24 -13.50 0.57
N ILE A 109 -3.67 -14.54 -0.15
CA ILE A 109 -2.84 -15.25 -1.12
C ILE A 109 -3.44 -15.09 -2.50
N GLY A 110 -2.72 -14.49 -3.43
CA GLY A 110 -3.16 -14.44 -4.82
C GLY A 110 -3.26 -15.85 -5.42
N GLY A 111 -4.47 -16.24 -5.79
CA GLY A 111 -4.79 -17.53 -6.36
C GLY A 111 -4.61 -17.57 -7.88
N PRO A 112 -4.88 -18.73 -8.52
CA PRO A 112 -4.64 -18.93 -9.95
C PRO A 112 -5.37 -17.94 -10.89
N CYS A 113 -6.47 -17.34 -10.42
CA CYS A 113 -7.22 -16.35 -11.19
C CYS A 113 -6.61 -14.94 -11.15
N MET A 114 -5.61 -14.72 -10.28
CA MET A 114 -4.90 -13.44 -10.19
C MET A 114 -3.72 -13.35 -11.14
N GLY A 115 -3.16 -14.48 -11.54
CA GLY A 115 -1.90 -14.51 -12.28
C GLY A 115 -0.95 -15.52 -11.64
N ARG A 116 0.24 -15.66 -12.22
CA ARG A 116 1.24 -16.64 -11.77
C ARG A 116 2.26 -16.04 -10.80
N GLY A 117 2.29 -14.72 -10.67
CA GLY A 117 3.29 -13.93 -9.95
C GLY A 117 4.63 -13.86 -10.68
N ASP A 118 4.65 -14.16 -11.99
CA ASP A 118 5.81 -13.93 -12.85
C ASP A 118 5.81 -12.48 -13.36
N GLN A 119 6.63 -12.18 -14.37
CA GLN A 119 6.80 -10.82 -14.92
C GLN A 119 5.83 -10.55 -16.09
N ASP A 120 4.67 -11.23 -16.14
CA ASP A 120 3.61 -10.95 -17.11
C ASP A 120 2.82 -9.70 -16.67
N GLU A 121 2.66 -8.73 -17.58
CA GLU A 121 2.08 -7.40 -17.34
C GLU A 121 0.53 -7.39 -17.31
N HIS A 122 -0.12 -8.56 -17.43
CA HIS A 122 -1.59 -8.67 -17.52
C HIS A 122 -2.23 -9.38 -16.32
N GLN A 123 -1.50 -9.44 -15.21
CA GLN A 123 -1.98 -10.02 -13.97
C GLN A 123 -2.99 -9.10 -13.28
N GLN A 124 -3.85 -9.68 -12.45
CA GLN A 124 -4.82 -8.94 -11.68
C GLN A 124 -4.23 -8.55 -10.32
N PRO A 125 -4.56 -7.36 -9.80
CA PRO A 125 -4.17 -6.98 -8.46
C PRO A 125 -4.82 -7.88 -7.41
N LEU A 126 -4.11 -8.12 -6.31
CA LEU A 126 -4.71 -8.75 -5.12
C LEU A 126 -5.66 -7.78 -4.41
N PHE A 127 -5.28 -6.50 -4.35
CA PHE A 127 -6.11 -5.42 -3.80
C PHE A 127 -6.20 -4.24 -4.76
N ILE A 128 -7.40 -3.69 -4.90
CA ILE A 128 -7.62 -2.38 -5.53
C ILE A 128 -8.05 -1.42 -4.44
N VAL A 129 -7.29 -0.34 -4.26
CA VAL A 129 -7.57 0.70 -3.28
C VAL A 129 -8.07 1.94 -4.01
N GLU A 130 -9.36 2.21 -3.83
CA GLU A 130 -9.98 3.43 -4.37
C GLU A 130 -9.49 4.68 -3.64
N ASP A 131 -9.77 5.84 -4.23
CA ASP A 131 -9.43 7.16 -3.70
C ASP A 131 -9.82 7.34 -2.21
N GLY A 132 -8.84 7.63 -1.36
CA GLY A 132 -8.97 7.80 0.08
C GLY A 132 -8.99 6.49 0.88
N GLY A 133 -8.89 5.33 0.24
CA GLY A 133 -8.86 4.03 0.90
C GLY A 133 -7.57 3.77 1.69
N SER A 134 -7.64 2.86 2.67
CA SER A 134 -6.48 2.44 3.46
C SER A 134 -6.42 0.91 3.59
N LEU A 135 -5.25 0.33 3.33
CA LEU A 135 -4.95 -1.08 3.55
C LEU A 135 -4.06 -1.21 4.79
N CYS A 136 -4.50 -1.93 5.81
CA CYS A 136 -3.80 -2.00 7.09
C CYS A 136 -3.64 -3.45 7.57
N ASN A 137 -2.50 -3.76 8.18
CA ASN A 137 -2.27 -5.02 8.89
C ASN A 137 -2.49 -6.26 7.99
N VAL A 138 -1.99 -6.22 6.75
CA VAL A 138 -2.17 -7.30 5.76
C VAL A 138 -0.86 -8.02 5.53
N HIS A 139 -0.91 -9.36 5.60
CA HIS A 139 0.11 -10.20 5.02
C HIS A 139 -0.32 -10.61 3.61
N MET A 140 0.57 -10.54 2.64
CA MET A 140 0.29 -10.90 1.25
C MET A 140 1.43 -11.69 0.62
N LYS A 141 1.06 -12.56 -0.32
CA LYS A 141 1.95 -13.34 -1.19
C LYS A 141 1.16 -13.98 -2.34
N GLY A 142 1.85 -14.70 -3.20
CA GLY A 142 1.24 -15.52 -4.24
C GLY A 142 1.25 -14.83 -5.60
N GLY A 143 0.32 -15.23 -6.47
CA GLY A 143 0.25 -14.66 -7.82
C GLY A 143 -0.46 -13.30 -7.87
N GLY A 144 -0.46 -12.67 -9.04
CA GLY A 144 -1.10 -11.36 -9.23
C GLY A 144 -0.10 -10.21 -9.30
N ASP A 145 -0.64 -9.01 -9.11
CA ASP A 145 0.04 -7.72 -9.31
C ASP A 145 -0.02 -6.86 -8.03
N GLY A 146 0.14 -7.49 -6.86
CA GLY A 146 0.19 -6.78 -5.58
C GLY A 146 -1.03 -5.90 -5.27
N VAL A 147 -0.78 -4.63 -4.90
CA VAL A 147 -1.79 -3.64 -4.46
C VAL A 147 -1.81 -2.47 -5.43
N HIS A 148 -2.96 -2.20 -6.03
CA HIS A 148 -3.14 -1.05 -6.93
C HIS A 148 -3.82 0.11 -6.20
N PHE A 149 -3.26 1.31 -6.37
CA PHE A 149 -3.84 2.56 -5.89
C PHE A 149 -4.40 3.35 -7.08
N ILE A 150 -5.73 3.42 -7.15
CA ILE A 150 -6.43 4.22 -8.16
C ILE A 150 -6.15 5.71 -7.93
N GLY A 151 -6.20 6.16 -6.66
CA GLY A 151 -6.09 7.57 -6.26
C GLY A 151 -5.33 7.74 -4.95
N ASN A 152 -5.77 8.67 -4.09
CA ASN A 152 -5.16 8.84 -2.78
C ASN A 152 -5.27 7.53 -1.98
N GLY A 153 -4.27 7.17 -1.17
CA GLY A 153 -4.40 5.98 -0.36
C GLY A 153 -3.27 5.76 0.64
N LYS A 154 -3.49 4.80 1.53
CA LYS A 154 -2.50 4.39 2.53
C LYS A 154 -2.30 2.88 2.53
N MET A 155 -1.07 2.43 2.68
CA MET A 155 -0.69 1.07 3.02
C MET A 155 0.08 1.12 4.34
N VAL A 156 -0.43 0.48 5.39
CA VAL A 156 0.13 0.62 6.74
C VAL A 156 0.36 -0.75 7.36
N ASN A 157 1.57 -1.00 7.86
CA ASN A 157 1.92 -2.24 8.55
C ASN A 157 1.54 -3.50 7.74
N CYS A 158 1.90 -3.48 6.45
CA CYS A 158 1.65 -4.59 5.55
C CYS A 158 2.95 -5.33 5.24
N VAL A 159 2.86 -6.64 5.04
CA VAL A 159 4.00 -7.50 4.71
C VAL A 159 3.72 -8.21 3.41
N ASN A 160 4.50 -7.91 2.36
CA ASN A 160 4.58 -8.73 1.17
C ASN A 160 5.71 -9.75 1.33
N GLU A 161 5.36 -11.01 1.61
CA GLU A 161 6.30 -12.08 1.98
C GLU A 161 7.16 -12.54 0.80
N ASP A 162 6.64 -12.40 -0.41
CA ASP A 162 7.27 -12.77 -1.68
C ASP A 162 6.58 -11.97 -2.78
N VAL A 163 7.21 -10.87 -3.20
CA VAL A 163 6.66 -9.96 -4.20
C VAL A 163 6.53 -10.67 -5.54
N SER A 164 5.36 -10.50 -6.15
CA SER A 164 4.96 -11.07 -7.45
C SER A 164 5.60 -10.30 -8.62
N GLU A 165 4.83 -9.83 -9.61
CA GLU A 165 5.30 -8.88 -10.64
C GLU A 165 5.95 -7.68 -9.93
N ASP A 166 5.13 -6.98 -9.15
CA ASP A 166 5.45 -5.91 -8.22
C ASP A 166 4.55 -5.98 -6.97
N ALA A 167 4.85 -5.14 -5.98
CA ALA A 167 4.15 -5.15 -4.69
C ALA A 167 3.05 -4.09 -4.62
N VAL A 168 3.33 -2.93 -5.23
CA VAL A 168 2.45 -1.77 -5.26
C VAL A 168 2.51 -1.13 -6.64
N THR A 169 1.33 -0.86 -7.20
CA THR A 169 1.18 -0.10 -8.44
C THR A 169 0.42 1.18 -8.14
N ILE A 170 0.98 2.31 -8.53
CA ILE A 170 0.29 3.58 -8.55
C ILE A 170 -0.24 3.78 -9.97
N ASP A 171 -1.56 3.86 -10.09
CA ASP A 171 -2.19 3.81 -11.40
C ASP A 171 -1.93 5.06 -12.23
N GLY A 172 -1.46 4.81 -13.46
CA GLY A 172 -1.58 5.74 -14.58
C GLY A 172 -2.98 5.68 -15.18
N GLN A 173 -3.25 6.50 -16.21
CA GLN A 173 -4.58 6.55 -16.83
C GLN A 173 -5.08 5.16 -17.27
N GLY A 174 -4.25 4.37 -17.95
CA GLY A 174 -4.63 3.05 -18.47
C GLY A 174 -4.97 2.05 -17.38
N ASN A 175 -4.11 1.92 -16.35
CA ASN A 175 -4.36 1.05 -15.20
C ASN A 175 -5.64 1.49 -14.47
N ARG A 176 -5.80 2.80 -14.27
CA ARG A 176 -6.92 3.36 -13.52
C ARG A 176 -8.26 3.07 -14.19
N GLU A 177 -8.35 3.17 -15.52
CA GLU A 177 -9.54 2.82 -16.28
C GLU A 177 -9.90 1.33 -16.14
N HIS A 178 -8.89 0.45 -16.17
CA HIS A 178 -9.07 -0.98 -15.97
C HIS A 178 -9.58 -1.30 -14.55
N ASP A 179 -8.86 -0.79 -13.55
CA ASP A 179 -9.10 -1.09 -12.14
C ASP A 179 -10.40 -0.48 -11.63
N ALA A 180 -10.75 0.73 -12.08
CA ALA A 180 -12.05 1.33 -11.80
C ALA A 180 -13.19 0.48 -12.39
N GLY A 181 -12.98 -0.16 -13.54
CA GLY A 181 -13.92 -1.10 -14.14
C GLY A 181 -14.15 -2.35 -13.27
N ILE A 182 -13.09 -2.89 -12.67
CA ILE A 182 -13.18 -4.01 -11.73
C ILE A 182 -13.88 -3.57 -10.44
N ALA A 183 -13.46 -2.43 -9.88
CA ALA A 183 -13.97 -1.87 -8.63
C ALA A 183 -15.43 -1.39 -8.73
N GLY A 184 -15.89 -1.07 -9.95
CA GLY A 184 -17.20 -0.48 -10.19
C GLY A 184 -17.27 0.99 -9.77
N CYS A 185 -16.15 1.71 -9.85
CA CYS A 185 -16.03 3.12 -9.48
C CYS A 185 -15.68 4.01 -10.69
N SER A 186 -15.57 5.32 -10.46
CA SER A 186 -15.05 6.25 -11.49
C SER A 186 -13.51 6.15 -11.54
N PRO A 187 -12.88 6.21 -12.73
CA PRO A 187 -11.43 6.34 -12.85
C PRO A 187 -10.95 7.79 -12.62
N GLU A 188 -11.83 8.74 -12.34
CA GLU A 188 -11.42 10.13 -12.14
C GLU A 188 -10.77 10.33 -10.76
N VAL A 189 -9.58 10.92 -10.77
CA VAL A 189 -8.85 11.35 -9.57
C VAL A 189 -8.58 12.84 -9.69
N SER A 190 -8.86 13.58 -8.62
CA SER A 190 -8.62 15.02 -8.58
C SER A 190 -7.17 15.31 -8.25
N GLY A 191 -6.47 15.96 -9.18
CA GLY A 191 -5.09 16.40 -8.97
C GLY A 191 -4.11 15.23 -8.90
N ARG A 192 -2.99 15.46 -8.23
CA ARG A 192 -1.96 14.44 -8.02
C ARG A 192 -2.33 13.60 -6.79
N PRO A 193 -2.59 12.28 -6.93
CA PRO A 193 -2.86 11.43 -5.79
C PRO A 193 -1.69 11.39 -4.81
N LYS A 194 -2.00 11.32 -3.51
CA LYS A 194 -1.03 11.04 -2.45
C LYS A 194 -1.13 9.58 -2.02
N VAL A 195 -0.04 8.83 -2.14
CA VAL A 195 0.06 7.44 -1.67
C VAL A 195 1.08 7.35 -0.52
N GLU A 196 0.65 6.81 0.61
CA GLU A 196 1.49 6.69 1.81
C GLU A 196 1.69 5.22 2.17
N ILE A 197 2.93 4.75 2.04
CA ILE A 197 3.38 3.39 2.39
C ILE A 197 4.18 3.50 3.68
N ILE A 198 3.65 2.94 4.77
CA ILE A 198 4.14 3.23 6.11
C ILE A 198 4.35 1.93 6.90
N ASN A 199 5.55 1.75 7.44
CA ASN A 199 5.96 0.58 8.24
C ASN A 199 5.69 -0.75 7.53
N CYS A 200 5.84 -0.79 6.21
CA CYS A 200 5.62 -1.98 5.41
C CYS A 200 6.92 -2.78 5.20
N THR A 201 6.80 -4.08 4.97
CA THR A 201 7.92 -4.95 4.64
C THR A 201 7.70 -5.62 3.30
N PHE A 202 8.67 -5.52 2.39
CA PHE A 202 8.63 -6.13 1.06
C PHE A 202 9.83 -7.06 0.87
N LYS A 203 9.61 -8.27 0.36
CA LYS A 203 10.66 -9.28 0.20
C LYS A 203 10.68 -9.85 -1.21
N ASN A 204 11.89 -10.08 -1.70
CA ASN A 204 12.19 -10.84 -2.91
C ASN A 204 11.54 -10.33 -4.20
N ALA A 205 11.38 -9.02 -4.37
CA ALA A 205 10.96 -8.47 -5.65
C ALA A 205 11.95 -8.85 -6.76
N ALA A 206 11.45 -9.51 -7.81
CA ALA A 206 12.29 -9.91 -8.93
C ALA A 206 12.84 -8.67 -9.66
N ASP A 207 11.98 -7.69 -9.91
CA ASP A 207 12.34 -6.38 -10.44
C ASP A 207 12.02 -5.25 -9.47
N LYS A 208 10.76 -4.81 -9.41
CA LYS A 208 10.36 -3.58 -8.71
C LYS A 208 9.47 -3.85 -7.50
N VAL A 209 9.59 -3.03 -6.45
CA VAL A 209 8.64 -3.05 -5.33
C VAL A 209 7.45 -2.15 -5.66
N VAL A 210 7.72 -0.90 -6.04
CA VAL A 210 6.70 0.07 -6.44
C VAL A 210 6.86 0.40 -7.92
N GLN A 211 5.79 0.17 -8.67
CA GLN A 211 5.59 0.70 -10.01
C GLN A 211 4.76 1.97 -9.96
N ASP A 212 5.21 3.00 -10.65
CA ASP A 212 4.53 4.27 -10.72
C ASP A 212 4.19 4.64 -12.16
N ASN A 213 2.92 4.48 -12.51
CA ASN A 213 2.41 4.64 -13.87
C ASN A 213 1.81 6.03 -14.13
N GLY A 214 1.74 6.90 -13.13
CA GLY A 214 1.15 8.23 -13.25
C GLY A 214 1.74 9.22 -12.25
N ALA A 215 1.44 10.51 -12.39
CA ALA A 215 1.93 11.50 -11.43
C ALA A 215 1.35 11.23 -10.04
N ALA A 216 2.20 11.13 -9.01
CA ALA A 216 1.79 10.92 -7.61
C ALA A 216 2.76 11.57 -6.60
N ASP A 217 2.23 11.99 -5.45
CA ASP A 217 3.05 12.32 -4.29
C ASP A 217 3.13 11.06 -3.42
N VAL A 218 4.34 10.52 -3.24
CA VAL A 218 4.53 9.23 -2.56
C VAL A 218 5.36 9.41 -1.31
N VAL A 219 4.91 8.81 -0.21
CA VAL A 219 5.66 8.72 1.03
C VAL A 219 5.93 7.25 1.34
N MET A 220 7.20 6.92 1.52
CA MET A 220 7.66 5.65 2.08
C MET A 220 8.33 5.96 3.42
N SER A 221 7.74 5.49 4.53
CA SER A 221 8.21 5.83 5.88
C SER A 221 8.29 4.62 6.79
N GLY A 222 9.47 4.36 7.36
CA GLY A 222 9.68 3.20 8.24
C GLY A 222 9.65 1.85 7.51
N ASP A 223 9.73 1.86 6.18
CA ASP A 223 9.62 0.65 5.36
C ASP A 223 10.91 -0.16 5.35
N THR A 224 10.75 -1.47 5.19
CA THR A 224 11.86 -2.41 5.00
C THR A 224 11.73 -3.12 3.66
N VAL A 225 12.79 -3.10 2.87
CA VAL A 225 12.89 -3.88 1.62
C VAL A 225 14.05 -4.86 1.74
N ILE A 226 13.79 -6.12 1.42
CA ILE A 226 14.81 -7.18 1.47
C ILE A 226 14.79 -7.92 0.13
N GLY A 227 15.66 -7.51 -0.79
CA GLY A 227 15.73 -8.05 -2.14
C GLY A 227 14.75 -7.37 -3.09
N ALA A 228 15.31 -6.55 -3.98
CA ALA A 228 14.64 -5.94 -5.12
C ALA A 228 15.67 -5.60 -6.19
N SER A 229 15.29 -5.47 -7.45
CA SER A 229 16.16 -4.77 -8.42
C SER A 229 16.04 -3.27 -8.22
N LYS A 230 14.81 -2.74 -8.20
CA LYS A 230 14.48 -1.33 -7.97
C LYS A 230 13.46 -1.22 -6.84
N VAL A 231 13.63 -0.27 -5.92
CA VAL A 231 12.59 -0.07 -4.88
C VAL A 231 11.41 0.70 -5.47
N PHE A 232 11.66 1.81 -6.14
CA PHE A 232 10.65 2.63 -6.79
C PHE A 232 11.03 2.90 -8.24
N ARG A 233 10.11 2.62 -9.15
CA ARG A 233 10.29 2.81 -10.59
C ARG A 233 9.11 3.54 -11.20
N THR A 234 9.35 4.74 -11.73
CA THR A 234 8.39 5.35 -12.68
C THR A 234 8.33 4.52 -13.96
N ASN A 235 7.20 4.51 -14.66
CA ASN A 235 7.07 3.73 -15.89
C ASN A 235 8.18 4.08 -16.90
N GLY A 236 8.80 3.04 -17.47
CA GLY A 236 10.02 3.19 -18.27
C GLY A 236 9.77 3.90 -19.59
N GLY A 237 10.67 4.83 -19.94
CA GLY A 237 10.56 5.60 -21.18
C GLY A 237 9.48 6.68 -21.18
N HIS A 238 8.66 6.79 -20.12
CA HIS A 238 7.66 7.84 -19.97
C HIS A 238 8.29 9.11 -19.40
N GLY A 239 8.30 10.18 -20.21
CA GLY A 239 8.84 11.49 -19.83
C GLY A 239 7.85 12.39 -19.09
N ASP A 240 6.59 12.00 -19.05
CA ASP A 240 5.45 12.80 -18.58
C ASP A 240 5.08 12.55 -17.11
N ILE A 241 5.72 11.58 -16.45
CA ILE A 241 5.45 11.23 -15.05
C ILE A 241 6.13 12.24 -14.11
N ASP A 242 5.31 13.03 -13.41
CA ASP A 242 5.73 14.07 -12.47
C ASP A 242 5.44 13.65 -11.02
N SER A 243 6.13 12.60 -10.58
CA SER A 243 5.96 11.99 -9.26
C SER A 243 7.02 12.40 -8.27
N HIS A 244 6.62 12.74 -7.05
CA HIS A 244 7.49 13.27 -6.01
C HIS A 244 7.54 12.26 -4.85
N LEU A 245 8.65 11.53 -4.76
CA LEU A 245 8.87 10.51 -3.74
C LEU A 245 9.58 11.08 -2.51
N GLN A 246 9.09 10.76 -1.33
CA GLN A 246 9.78 10.96 -0.05
C GLN A 246 10.05 9.61 0.59
N VAL A 247 11.32 9.34 0.89
CA VAL A 247 11.74 8.14 1.62
C VAL A 247 12.36 8.57 2.94
N GLU A 248 11.78 8.12 4.05
CA GLU A 248 12.27 8.46 5.38
C GLU A 248 12.32 7.26 6.35
N ASN A 249 13.41 7.17 7.11
CA ASN A 249 13.56 6.16 8.16
C ASN A 249 13.44 4.70 7.66
N CYS A 250 13.82 4.44 6.42
CA CYS A 250 13.70 3.13 5.79
C CYS A 250 15.02 2.33 5.81
N GLU A 251 14.91 1.00 5.71
CA GLU A 251 16.03 0.09 5.52
C GLU A 251 15.84 -0.79 4.28
N PHE A 252 16.67 -0.57 3.26
CA PHE A 252 16.61 -1.30 1.99
C PHE A 252 17.88 -2.13 1.80
N SER A 253 17.74 -3.43 1.71
CA SER A 253 18.87 -4.36 1.62
C SER A 253 18.71 -5.30 0.43
N ARG A 254 19.84 -5.78 -0.09
CA ARG A 254 19.94 -6.61 -1.29
C ARG A 254 19.27 -5.94 -2.51
N VAL A 255 19.39 -4.62 -2.64
CA VAL A 255 18.90 -3.88 -3.81
C VAL A 255 19.92 -4.00 -4.93
N LYS A 256 19.51 -4.44 -6.13
CA LYS A 256 20.46 -4.76 -7.22
C LYS A 256 20.80 -3.58 -8.13
N GLU A 257 19.92 -2.58 -8.24
CA GLU A 257 20.11 -1.44 -9.14
C GLU A 257 19.98 -0.11 -8.41
N ALA A 258 18.78 0.25 -7.97
CA ALA A 258 18.51 1.58 -7.41
C ALA A 258 17.40 1.62 -6.37
N VAL A 259 17.45 2.59 -5.48
CA VAL A 259 16.28 2.91 -4.64
C VAL A 259 15.22 3.62 -5.48
N PHE A 260 15.58 4.71 -6.16
CA PHE A 260 14.69 5.43 -7.05
C PHE A 260 15.23 5.42 -8.48
N ARG A 261 14.42 4.95 -9.43
CA ARG A 261 14.75 4.93 -10.86
C ARG A 261 13.68 5.66 -11.65
N THR A 262 14.09 6.68 -12.39
CA THR A 262 13.20 7.40 -13.30
C THR A 262 13.88 7.71 -14.64
N ASP A 263 13.07 7.79 -15.70
CA ASP A 263 13.46 8.42 -16.97
C ASP A 263 12.74 9.77 -17.17
N ALA A 264 11.77 10.10 -16.31
CA ALA A 264 11.00 11.33 -16.38
C ALA A 264 11.77 12.49 -15.73
N PRO A 265 11.95 13.63 -16.42
CA PRO A 265 12.62 14.79 -15.85
C PRO A 265 11.81 15.50 -14.75
N GLY A 266 10.49 15.30 -14.70
CA GLY A 266 9.62 15.87 -13.67
C GLY A 266 9.64 15.11 -12.34
N ALA A 267 9.95 13.81 -12.36
CA ALA A 267 9.91 13.00 -11.16
C ALA A 267 11.09 13.30 -10.22
N THR A 268 10.84 13.43 -8.93
CA THR A 268 11.86 13.79 -7.93
C THR A 268 11.83 12.85 -6.74
N VAL A 269 12.94 12.81 -6.00
CA VAL A 269 13.04 12.05 -4.76
C VAL A 269 13.76 12.84 -3.67
N THR A 270 13.24 12.74 -2.45
CA THR A 270 13.92 13.17 -1.21
C THR A 270 14.21 11.96 -0.35
N LEU A 271 15.48 11.79 0.05
CA LEU A 271 15.94 10.70 0.91
C LEU A 271 16.39 11.26 2.27
N ALA A 272 15.85 10.73 3.36
CA ALA A 272 16.23 11.10 4.71
C ALA A 272 16.34 9.86 5.62
N ASN A 273 17.43 9.74 6.37
CA ASN A 273 17.65 8.60 7.27
C ASN A 273 17.40 7.22 6.60
N LEU A 274 17.88 7.09 5.36
CA LEU A 274 17.80 5.84 4.58
C LEU A 274 19.06 5.03 4.81
N LYS A 275 18.90 3.78 5.24
CA LYS A 275 19.97 2.78 5.22
C LYS A 275 19.79 1.90 3.99
N THR A 276 20.75 1.92 3.06
CA THR A 276 20.65 1.12 1.83
C THR A 276 21.98 0.58 1.33
N ASP A 277 21.96 -0.64 0.79
CA ASP A 277 23.07 -1.26 0.07
C ASP A 277 22.94 -1.18 -1.47
N ALA A 278 21.93 -0.46 -1.96
CA ALA A 278 21.73 -0.23 -3.39
C ALA A 278 23.01 0.38 -4.03
N PRO A 279 23.44 -0.12 -5.21
CA PRO A 279 24.55 0.45 -5.96
C PRO A 279 24.38 1.96 -6.17
N GLU A 280 23.20 2.35 -6.65
CA GLU A 280 22.78 3.74 -6.73
C GLU A 280 21.61 3.99 -5.77
N GLU A 281 21.60 5.14 -5.11
CA GLU A 281 20.40 5.59 -4.40
C GLU A 281 19.39 6.12 -5.41
N VAL A 282 19.88 6.86 -6.41
CA VAL A 282 19.03 7.44 -7.45
C VAL A 282 19.65 7.19 -8.82
N ILE A 283 18.83 6.80 -9.78
CA ILE A 283 19.20 6.89 -11.19
C ILE A 283 18.14 7.72 -11.91
N ALA A 284 18.54 8.91 -12.36
CA ALA A 284 17.64 9.90 -12.96
C ALA A 284 18.31 10.62 -14.15
N PRO A 285 17.54 11.31 -15.01
CA PRO A 285 18.07 12.18 -16.06
C PRO A 285 19.02 13.27 -15.53
N ASP A 286 18.69 13.88 -14.39
CA ASP A 286 19.44 14.98 -13.79
C ASP A 286 19.61 14.77 -12.28
N ALA A 287 20.80 15.09 -11.75
CA ALA A 287 21.11 14.92 -10.33
C ALA A 287 20.30 15.85 -9.41
N SER A 288 19.80 16.98 -9.91
CA SER A 288 18.91 17.88 -9.17
C SER A 288 17.56 17.28 -8.82
N GLN A 289 17.17 16.17 -9.46
CA GLN A 289 15.97 15.42 -9.12
C GLN A 289 16.09 14.66 -7.79
N ALA A 290 17.29 14.61 -7.20
CA ALA A 290 17.57 13.93 -5.95
C ALA A 290 18.01 14.90 -4.85
N THR A 291 17.29 14.87 -3.73
CA THR A 291 17.68 15.55 -2.49
C THR A 291 18.05 14.52 -1.42
N GLY A 292 19.19 14.69 -0.77
CA GLY A 292 19.66 13.78 0.29
C GLY A 292 20.35 12.49 -0.21
N ALA A 293 20.44 12.28 -1.52
CA ALA A 293 21.17 11.17 -2.11
C ALA A 293 22.68 11.46 -2.21
N SER A 294 23.48 10.43 -1.97
CA SER A 294 24.94 10.41 -2.06
C SER A 294 25.46 9.63 -3.27
N ARG A 295 24.65 8.71 -3.81
CA ARG A 295 24.97 7.88 -5.00
C ARG A 295 23.90 8.11 -6.06
N ILE A 296 24.25 8.93 -7.06
CA ILE A 296 23.35 9.32 -8.14
C ILE A 296 23.99 8.92 -9.46
N GLY A 297 23.32 8.02 -10.17
CA GLY A 297 23.71 7.56 -11.49
C GLY A 297 22.80 8.10 -12.60
N HIS A 298 23.19 7.80 -13.83
CA HIS A 298 22.35 7.97 -15.01
C HIS A 298 22.40 6.69 -15.85
N LYS A 299 21.25 6.30 -16.40
CA LYS A 299 21.12 5.19 -17.34
C LYS A 299 20.01 5.56 -18.32
N ALA A 300 20.25 5.38 -19.61
CA ALA A 300 19.22 5.60 -20.62
C ALA A 300 18.22 4.45 -20.62
N TYR A 301 16.96 4.74 -20.97
CA TYR A 301 15.96 3.70 -21.23
C TYR A 301 16.36 2.88 -22.46
N SER A 302 16.26 1.54 -22.38
CA SER A 302 16.73 0.63 -23.43
C SER A 302 15.63 -0.22 -24.08
N GLY A 303 14.36 0.00 -23.72
CA GLY A 303 13.28 -0.96 -23.97
C GLY A 303 13.16 -1.91 -22.79
#